data_AF-A0A7S0U9R4-F1
#
_entry.id   AF-A0A7S0U9R4-F1
#
_cell.length_a   1.000
_cell.length_b   1.000
_cell.length_c   1.000
_cell.angle_alpha   90.00
_cell.angle_beta   90.00
_cell.angle_gamma   90.00
#
_symmetry.space_group_name_H-M   'P 1'
#
loop_
_entity.id
_entity.type
_entity.pdbx_description
1 polymer ?
#
loop_
_entity_poly.entity_id
_entity_poly.type
_entity_poly.pdbx_seq_one_letter_code
_entity_poly.pdbx_strand_id
1 'polypeptide(L)'
;MPLILTAEHKKQLVVGLQYDANEPLHNMLKWTGTIFSFVINKPTAWILNVIHIVIWCVWNYHTCLDASGERIEGCTPAKEFLKTYMYPPSMRDLAPLIGAFTFGMVFYLQSSYNIYREFYFNGHQIAGGIKNISVLVRSLFKRREARWNVCRHLVSSQHLVYHEVNKRRAEWHGSKPGDEDHPGGWDAFAGKMMDLYTMTPEERDVLKRWRGNRHMLLYSWALEAFREELGAHPLPTGEKAVSVRGPSDEAHMATQLTTQLLNLRDNSSRLHQMLL
;
A
#
# COMPACT_ATOMS: atom_id res chain seq x y z
N MET A 1 -1.37 35.27 6.26
CA MET A 1 0.05 35.61 5.99
C MET A 1 0.54 34.71 4.88
N PRO A 2 0.99 35.24 3.74
CA PRO A 2 1.64 34.42 2.73
C PRO A 2 2.96 33.87 3.31
N LEU A 3 3.15 32.56 3.22
CA LEU A 3 4.38 31.90 3.68
C LEU A 3 5.49 32.24 2.69
N ILE A 4 6.36 33.17 3.05
CA ILE A 4 7.56 33.49 2.28
C ILE A 4 8.57 32.38 2.57
N LEU A 5 8.74 31.46 1.63
CA LEU A 5 9.74 30.39 1.72
C LEU A 5 11.14 31.02 1.78
N THR A 6 11.79 30.90 2.93
CA THR A 6 13.17 31.35 3.14
C THR A 6 14.14 30.59 2.22
N ALA A 7 15.32 31.16 1.99
CA ALA A 7 16.33 30.56 1.11
C ALA A 7 16.77 29.15 1.58
N GLU A 8 16.70 28.87 2.89
CA GLU A 8 16.94 27.53 3.45
C GLU A 8 15.88 26.51 3.06
N HIS A 9 14.59 26.87 3.09
CA HIS A 9 13.52 26.00 2.61
C HIS A 9 13.69 25.68 1.12
N LYS A 10 14.13 26.67 0.32
CA LYS A 10 14.45 26.46 -1.10
C LYS A 10 15.67 25.56 -1.30
N LYS A 11 16.71 25.68 -0.45
CA LYS A 11 17.87 24.79 -0.48
C LYS A 11 17.50 23.35 -0.13
N GLN A 12 16.66 23.13 0.89
CA GLN A 12 16.16 21.79 1.24
C GLN A 12 15.32 21.16 0.13
N LEU A 13 14.53 21.97 -0.59
CA LEU A 13 13.79 21.53 -1.77
C LEU A 13 14.69 21.13 -2.94
N VAL A 14 15.84 21.79 -3.12
CA VAL A 14 16.82 21.47 -4.18
C VAL A 14 17.65 20.23 -3.84
N VAL A 15 17.98 20.02 -2.57
CA VAL A 15 18.73 18.81 -2.12
C VAL A 15 17.90 17.53 -2.32
N GLY A 16 16.56 17.62 -2.27
CA GLY A 16 15.67 16.48 -2.54
C GLY A 16 15.63 16.00 -4.00
N LEU A 17 16.36 16.64 -4.93
CA LEU A 17 16.34 16.35 -6.36
C LEU A 17 17.70 15.99 -6.96
N GLN A 18 18.76 15.90 -6.14
CA GLN A 18 20.05 15.38 -6.60
C GLN A 18 20.07 13.86 -6.50
N TYR A 19 20.23 13.19 -7.65
CA TYR A 19 20.51 11.74 -7.67
C TYR A 19 21.91 11.50 -7.13
N ASP A 20 22.01 11.05 -5.89
CA ASP A 20 23.27 10.65 -5.28
C ASP A 20 23.59 9.20 -5.70
N ALA A 21 24.65 9.02 -6.49
CA ALA A 21 25.08 7.69 -6.94
C ALA A 21 25.64 6.80 -5.81
N ASN A 22 25.83 7.33 -4.58
CA ASN A 22 26.15 6.55 -3.38
C ASN A 22 24.91 5.98 -2.67
N GLU A 23 23.72 6.50 -2.98
CA GLU A 23 22.46 6.08 -2.41
C GLU A 23 22.09 4.61 -2.72
N PRO A 24 22.38 4.03 -3.92
CA PRO A 24 22.10 2.63 -4.22
C PRO A 24 22.87 1.67 -3.30
N LEU A 25 24.14 1.94 -3.05
CA LEU A 25 25.00 1.09 -2.21
C LEU A 25 24.58 1.18 -0.74
N HIS A 26 24.26 2.39 -0.27
CA HIS A 26 23.69 2.59 1.05
C HIS A 26 22.31 1.93 1.19
N ASN A 27 21.46 1.99 0.16
CA ASN A 27 20.16 1.36 0.12
C ASN A 27 20.24 -0.18 0.05
N MET A 28 21.27 -0.75 -0.59
CA MET A 28 21.53 -2.20 -0.57
C MET A 28 21.97 -2.69 0.82
N LEU A 29 22.68 -1.85 1.57
CA LEU A 29 23.18 -2.16 2.92
C LEU A 29 22.19 -1.81 4.05
N LYS A 30 21.07 -1.16 3.73
CA LYS A 30 20.00 -0.93 4.72
C LYS A 30 19.35 -2.26 5.10
N TRP A 31 19.15 -2.48 6.39
CA TRP A 31 18.46 -3.67 6.88
C TRP A 31 16.94 -3.56 6.69
N THR A 32 16.39 -2.38 6.93
CA THR A 32 14.97 -2.07 6.83
C THR A 32 14.59 -1.71 5.40
N GLY A 33 13.57 -2.38 4.86
CA GLY A 33 13.04 -2.09 3.51
C GLY A 33 13.82 -2.74 2.36
N THR A 34 14.78 -3.62 2.64
CA THR A 34 15.51 -4.37 1.63
C THR A 34 15.03 -5.81 1.49
N ILE A 35 15.30 -6.40 0.33
CA ILE A 35 15.00 -7.82 0.08
C ILE A 35 15.82 -8.75 1.00
N PHE A 36 16.95 -8.26 1.52
CA PHE A 36 17.87 -9.04 2.34
C PHE A 36 17.23 -9.51 3.64
N SER A 37 16.60 -8.60 4.40
CA SER A 37 15.90 -8.96 5.63
C SER A 37 14.69 -9.87 5.35
N PHE A 38 14.01 -9.67 4.22
CA PHE A 38 12.90 -10.53 3.83
C PHE A 38 13.35 -11.97 3.51
N VAL A 39 14.45 -12.12 2.78
CA VAL A 39 14.98 -13.43 2.35
C VAL A 39 15.61 -14.19 3.51
N ILE A 40 16.42 -13.51 4.33
CA ILE A 40 17.08 -14.13 5.50
C ILE A 40 16.06 -14.60 6.53
N ASN A 41 14.94 -13.91 6.70
CA ASN A 41 13.93 -14.35 7.67
C ASN A 41 13.08 -15.52 7.17
N LYS A 42 13.26 -16.00 5.93
CA LYS A 42 12.51 -17.15 5.42
C LYS A 42 13.15 -18.48 5.85
N PRO A 43 12.41 -19.38 6.53
CA PRO A 43 12.93 -20.69 6.93
C PRO A 43 13.37 -21.53 5.72
N THR A 44 12.72 -21.36 4.57
CA THR A 44 13.10 -22.02 3.31
C THR A 44 14.51 -21.67 2.86
N ALA A 45 14.95 -20.42 3.02
CA ALA A 45 16.30 -20.00 2.65
C ALA A 45 17.36 -20.70 3.51
N TRP A 46 17.10 -20.83 4.82
CA TRP A 46 17.99 -21.54 5.74
C TRP A 46 18.00 -23.05 5.49
N ILE A 47 16.85 -23.66 5.22
CA ILE A 47 16.79 -25.09 4.88
C ILE A 47 17.61 -25.38 3.62
N LEU A 48 17.46 -24.56 2.57
CA LEU A 48 18.24 -24.70 1.35
C LEU A 48 19.73 -24.49 1.58
N ASN A 49 20.10 -23.53 2.43
CA ASN A 49 21.49 -23.28 2.79
C ASN A 49 22.10 -24.45 3.59
N VAL A 50 21.36 -25.01 4.55
CA VAL A 50 21.79 -26.21 5.30
C VAL A 50 21.97 -27.40 4.36
N ILE A 51 21.03 -27.65 3.45
CA ILE A 51 21.16 -28.71 2.44
C ILE A 51 22.41 -28.47 1.59
N HIS A 52 22.64 -27.24 1.14
CA HIS A 52 23.83 -26.88 0.37
C HIS A 52 25.13 -27.14 1.15
N ILE A 53 25.19 -26.73 2.42
CA ILE A 53 26.35 -26.98 3.29
C ILE A 53 26.58 -28.48 3.51
N VAL A 54 25.52 -29.26 3.74
CA VAL A 54 25.62 -30.71 3.91
C VAL A 54 26.18 -31.36 2.64
N ILE A 55 25.66 -30.98 1.47
CA ILE A 55 26.17 -31.46 0.17
C ILE A 55 27.64 -31.05 -0.02
N TRP A 56 27.99 -29.81 0.31
CA TRP A 56 29.37 -29.31 0.22
C TRP A 56 30.32 -30.02 1.18
N CYS A 57 29.89 -30.32 2.41
CA CYS A 57 30.65 -31.10 3.37
C CYS A 57 30.84 -32.54 2.89
N VAL A 58 29.80 -33.19 2.38
CA VAL A 58 29.89 -34.54 1.78
C VAL A 58 30.86 -34.53 0.59
N TRP A 59 30.87 -33.47 -0.23
CA TRP A 59 31.82 -33.32 -1.33
C TRP A 59 33.26 -33.24 -0.82
N ASN A 60 33.56 -32.37 0.15
CA ASN A 60 34.94 -32.10 0.56
C ASN A 60 35.50 -33.08 1.59
N TYR A 61 34.65 -33.69 2.42
CA TYR A 61 35.07 -34.47 3.58
C TYR A 61 34.79 -35.97 3.50
N HIS A 62 34.23 -36.49 2.41
CA HIS A 62 34.31 -37.94 2.15
C HIS A 62 35.72 -38.30 1.67
N THR A 63 36.67 -38.33 2.60
CA THR A 63 37.95 -39.00 2.40
C THR A 63 37.66 -40.49 2.39
N CYS A 64 37.66 -41.11 1.22
CA CYS A 64 37.77 -42.58 1.09
C CYS A 64 39.18 -43.01 1.52
N LEU A 65 39.58 -42.71 2.76
CA LEU A 65 40.87 -43.02 3.36
C LEU A 65 40.61 -43.78 4.66
N ASP A 66 41.32 -44.88 4.87
CA ASP A 66 41.31 -45.61 6.14
C ASP A 66 42.12 -44.84 7.22
N ALA A 67 42.22 -45.40 8.43
CA ALA A 67 43.00 -44.81 9.53
C ALA A 67 44.53 -44.73 9.24
N SER A 68 45.02 -45.40 8.20
CA SER A 68 46.42 -45.40 7.75
C SER A 68 46.67 -44.46 6.56
N GLY A 69 45.63 -43.85 5.99
CA GLY A 69 45.71 -42.93 4.86
C GLY A 69 45.65 -43.61 3.48
N GLU A 70 45.26 -44.89 3.41
CA GLU A 70 45.12 -45.64 2.15
C GLU A 70 43.67 -45.64 1.64
N ARG A 71 43.50 -45.70 0.32
CA ARG A 71 42.16 -45.70 -0.30
C ARG A 71 41.42 -47.01 -0.05
N ILE A 72 40.21 -46.94 0.49
CA ILE A 72 39.33 -48.09 0.69
C ILE A 72 38.83 -48.59 -0.68
N GLU A 73 39.15 -49.84 -1.05
CA GLU A 73 38.65 -50.48 -2.27
C GLU A 73 37.10 -50.57 -2.25
N GLY A 74 36.47 -50.13 -3.35
CA GLY A 74 35.00 -50.08 -3.48
C GLY A 74 34.36 -48.76 -3.02
N CYS A 75 35.11 -47.86 -2.39
CA CYS A 75 34.63 -46.51 -2.07
C CYS A 75 34.83 -45.61 -3.30
N THR A 76 33.76 -45.36 -4.06
CA THR A 76 33.77 -44.30 -5.07
C THR A 76 33.78 -42.96 -4.34
N PRO A 77 34.74 -42.06 -4.63
CA PRO A 77 34.77 -40.75 -3.99
C PRO A 77 33.43 -40.06 -4.28
N ALA A 78 32.81 -39.44 -3.27
CA ALA A 78 31.51 -38.77 -3.39
C ALA A 78 31.44 -37.80 -4.59
N LYS A 79 32.60 -37.25 -4.96
CA LYS A 79 32.82 -36.42 -6.16
C LYS A 79 32.49 -37.11 -7.48
N GLU A 80 32.74 -38.41 -7.64
CA GLU A 80 32.44 -39.17 -8.86
C GLU A 80 31.00 -39.70 -8.88
N PHE A 81 30.48 -40.13 -7.73
CA PHE A 81 29.08 -40.58 -7.60
C PHE A 81 28.09 -39.44 -7.94
N LEU A 82 28.29 -38.25 -7.36
CA LEU A 82 27.41 -37.10 -7.59
C LEU A 82 27.56 -36.51 -9.01
N LYS A 83 28.77 -36.52 -9.58
CA LYS A 83 29.03 -36.09 -10.97
C LYS A 83 28.30 -36.97 -11.98
N THR A 84 28.07 -38.24 -11.64
CA THR A 84 27.41 -39.23 -12.51
C THR A 84 25.89 -39.24 -12.32
N TYR A 85 25.39 -39.02 -11.11
CA TYR A 85 23.98 -39.31 -10.77
C TYR A 85 23.13 -38.13 -10.29
N MET A 86 23.69 -36.96 -9.91
CA MET A 86 22.92 -35.90 -9.23
C MET A 86 23.05 -34.47 -9.75
N TYR A 87 23.95 -34.15 -10.69
CA TYR A 87 24.10 -32.76 -11.18
C TYR A 87 24.19 -32.65 -12.70
N PRO A 88 23.58 -31.62 -13.33
CA PRO A 88 23.92 -31.24 -14.69
C PRO A 88 25.43 -30.90 -14.76
N PRO A 89 26.16 -31.42 -15.76
CA PRO A 89 27.62 -31.41 -15.77
C PRO A 89 28.24 -30.01 -15.93
N SER A 90 27.44 -28.97 -16.21
CA SER A 90 27.90 -27.59 -16.20
C SER A 90 26.80 -26.58 -15.83
N MET A 91 27.17 -25.47 -15.20
CA MET A 91 26.28 -24.29 -15.01
C MET A 91 25.73 -23.76 -16.34
N ARG A 92 26.38 -24.09 -17.48
CA ARG A 92 25.90 -23.78 -18.84
C ARG A 92 24.62 -24.54 -19.19
N ASP A 93 24.45 -25.76 -18.69
CA ASP A 93 23.24 -26.57 -18.95
C ASP A 93 22.03 -26.04 -18.16
N LEU A 94 22.29 -25.33 -17.06
CA LEU A 94 21.29 -24.57 -16.30
C LEU A 94 21.03 -23.18 -16.89
N ALA A 95 21.85 -22.70 -17.83
CA ALA A 95 21.72 -21.35 -18.38
C ALA A 95 20.35 -21.07 -19.02
N PRO A 96 19.71 -22.00 -19.77
CA PRO A 96 18.35 -21.79 -20.27
C PRO A 96 17.32 -21.66 -19.14
N LEU A 97 17.48 -22.44 -18.06
CA LEU A 97 16.57 -22.41 -16.91
C LEU A 97 16.74 -21.13 -16.09
N ILE A 98 18.00 -20.72 -15.85
CA ILE A 98 18.34 -19.43 -15.22
C ILE A 98 17.83 -18.28 -16.07
N GLY A 99 17.97 -18.35 -17.39
CA GLY A 99 17.47 -17.35 -18.34
C GLY A 99 15.95 -17.24 -18.28
N ALA A 100 15.23 -18.37 -18.34
CA ALA A 100 13.77 -18.40 -18.24
C ALA A 100 13.27 -17.90 -16.88
N PHE A 101 13.93 -18.29 -15.79
CA PHE A 101 13.62 -17.79 -14.45
C PHE A 101 13.85 -16.28 -14.33
N THR A 102 14.99 -15.79 -14.82
CA THR A 102 15.33 -14.37 -14.79
C THR A 102 14.33 -13.57 -15.61
N PHE A 103 13.99 -14.03 -16.81
CA PHE A 103 12.94 -13.44 -17.64
C PHE A 103 11.62 -13.38 -16.87
N GLY A 104 11.11 -14.52 -16.40
CA GLY A 104 9.86 -14.58 -15.64
C GLY A 104 9.85 -13.65 -14.42
N MET A 105 10.96 -13.60 -13.67
CA MET A 105 11.13 -12.70 -12.54
C MET A 105 11.08 -11.23 -12.93
N VAL A 106 11.71 -10.82 -14.04
CA VAL A 106 11.67 -9.42 -14.50
C VAL A 106 10.24 -9.00 -14.84
N PHE A 107 9.48 -9.83 -15.56
CA PHE A 107 8.09 -9.52 -15.90
C PHE A 107 7.19 -9.49 -14.67
N TYR A 108 7.36 -10.47 -13.76
CA TYR A 108 6.63 -10.52 -12.50
C TYR A 108 6.91 -9.30 -11.62
N LEU A 109 8.19 -8.92 -11.48
CA LEU A 109 8.61 -7.74 -10.71
C LEU A 109 8.07 -6.46 -11.33
N GLN A 110 8.12 -6.32 -12.65
CA GLN A 110 7.56 -5.14 -13.35
C GLN A 110 6.05 -5.03 -13.13
N SER A 111 5.32 -6.15 -13.23
CA SER A 111 3.88 -6.18 -12.97
C SER A 111 3.56 -5.81 -11.52
N SER A 112 4.28 -6.40 -10.56
CA SER A 112 4.14 -6.11 -9.13
C SER A 112 4.46 -4.64 -8.81
N TYR A 113 5.51 -4.10 -9.43
CA TYR A 113 5.88 -2.69 -9.29
C TYR A 113 4.81 -1.76 -9.85
N ASN A 114 4.22 -2.08 -11.00
CA ASN A 114 3.15 -1.29 -11.58
C ASN A 114 1.91 -1.26 -10.68
N ILE A 115 1.51 -2.41 -10.13
CA ILE A 115 0.39 -2.52 -9.19
C ILE A 115 0.68 -1.71 -7.92
N TYR A 116 1.87 -1.88 -7.32
CA TYR A 116 2.28 -1.12 -6.14
C TYR A 116 2.26 0.39 -6.40
N ARG A 117 2.85 0.81 -7.52
CA ARG A 117 2.91 2.21 -7.93
C ARG A 117 1.50 2.79 -8.06
N GLU A 118 0.61 2.10 -8.77
CA GLU A 118 -0.76 2.57 -8.98
C GLU A 118 -1.55 2.62 -7.66
N PHE A 119 -1.38 1.61 -6.80
CA PHE A 119 -1.95 1.61 -5.44
C PHE A 119 -1.49 2.83 -4.63
N TYR A 120 -0.18 3.12 -4.64
CA TYR A 120 0.41 4.27 -3.94
C TYR A 120 -0.10 5.60 -4.49
N PHE A 121 -0.11 5.77 -5.82
CA PHE A 121 -0.60 6.99 -6.46
C PHE A 121 -2.10 7.22 -6.18
N ASN A 122 -2.93 6.19 -6.31
CA ASN A 122 -4.36 6.28 -6.01
C ASN A 122 -4.58 6.65 -4.54
N GLY A 123 -3.89 5.99 -3.60
CA GLY A 123 -3.96 6.33 -2.18
C GLY A 123 -3.54 7.77 -1.88
N HIS A 124 -2.47 8.26 -2.51
CA HIS A 124 -2.02 9.63 -2.33
C HIS A 124 -2.99 10.67 -2.92
N GLN A 125 -3.55 10.40 -4.10
CA GLN A 125 -4.58 11.24 -4.71
C GLN A 125 -5.86 11.29 -3.87
N ILE A 126 -6.22 10.17 -3.25
CA ILE A 126 -7.37 10.05 -2.34
C ILE A 126 -7.18 10.94 -1.10
N ALA A 127 -6.02 10.89 -0.45
CA ALA A 127 -5.70 11.74 0.69
C ALA A 127 -5.64 13.24 0.31
N GLY A 128 -4.99 13.57 -0.81
CA GLY A 128 -4.94 14.93 -1.34
C GLY A 128 -6.32 15.47 -1.72
N GLY A 129 -7.17 14.63 -2.31
CA GLY A 129 -8.53 14.94 -2.71
C GLY A 129 -9.42 15.33 -1.53
N ILE A 130 -9.41 14.56 -0.43
CA ILE A 130 -10.16 14.93 0.78
C ILE A 130 -9.67 16.25 1.36
N LYS A 131 -8.35 16.48 1.41
CA LYS A 131 -7.80 17.75 1.88
C LYS A 131 -8.33 18.92 1.03
N ASN A 132 -8.31 18.79 -0.29
CA ASN A 132 -8.84 19.82 -1.19
C ASN A 132 -10.35 20.04 -1.00
N ILE A 133 -11.12 18.96 -0.90
CA ILE A 133 -12.56 18.99 -0.65
C ILE A 133 -12.87 19.70 0.67
N SER A 134 -12.17 19.38 1.76
CA SER A 134 -12.39 20.02 3.06
C SER A 134 -12.12 21.53 3.03
N VAL A 135 -11.13 21.99 2.25
CA VAL A 135 -10.87 23.41 2.02
C VAL A 135 -11.99 24.06 1.22
N LEU A 136 -12.47 23.42 0.16
CA LEU A 136 -13.57 23.91 -0.67
C LEU A 136 -14.89 23.98 0.12
N VAL A 137 -15.23 22.92 0.84
CA VAL A 137 -16.39 22.84 1.76
C VAL A 137 -16.30 23.94 2.82
N ARG A 138 -15.11 24.18 3.38
CA ARG A 138 -14.89 25.29 4.31
C ARG A 138 -15.11 26.67 3.68
N SER A 139 -14.80 26.82 2.40
CA SER A 139 -14.97 28.08 1.68
C SER A 139 -16.41 28.34 1.26
N LEU A 140 -17.20 27.29 1.02
CA LEU A 140 -18.59 27.36 0.57
C LEU A 140 -19.59 27.47 1.73
N PHE A 141 -19.37 26.72 2.82
CA PHE A 141 -20.32 26.66 3.93
C PHE A 141 -19.79 27.37 5.18
N LYS A 142 -20.61 28.25 5.78
CA LYS A 142 -20.31 28.88 7.08
C LYS A 142 -20.57 27.94 8.25
N ARG A 143 -21.67 27.19 8.21
CA ARG A 143 -22.10 26.33 9.32
C ARG A 143 -21.08 25.21 9.53
N ARG A 144 -20.65 25.03 10.78
CA ARG A 144 -19.71 23.94 11.14
C ARG A 144 -20.32 22.57 10.90
N GLU A 145 -21.61 22.41 11.22
CA GLU A 145 -22.36 21.16 11.06
C GLU A 145 -22.42 20.71 9.59
N ALA A 146 -22.80 21.62 8.69
CA ALA A 146 -22.82 21.38 7.24
C ALA A 146 -21.46 20.90 6.72
N ARG A 147 -20.38 21.60 7.12
CA ARG A 147 -19.01 21.23 6.75
C ARG A 147 -18.64 19.84 7.26
N TRP A 148 -18.99 19.54 8.51
CA TRP A 148 -18.70 18.27 9.15
C TRP A 148 -19.47 17.12 8.51
N ASN A 149 -20.76 17.29 8.22
CA ASN A 149 -21.59 16.26 7.60
C ASN A 149 -21.06 15.83 6.24
N VAL A 150 -20.66 16.77 5.38
CA VAL A 150 -20.06 16.44 4.09
C VAL A 150 -18.72 15.71 4.28
N CYS A 151 -17.86 16.20 5.17
CA CYS A 151 -16.52 15.64 5.34
C CYS A 151 -16.50 14.28 6.06
N ARG A 152 -17.36 14.07 7.05
CA ARG A 152 -17.35 12.85 7.89
C ARG A 152 -17.65 11.61 7.08
N HIS A 153 -18.58 11.68 6.13
CA HIS A 153 -18.90 10.56 5.25
C HIS A 153 -17.75 10.20 4.30
N LEU A 154 -17.03 11.19 3.77
CA LEU A 154 -15.84 10.97 2.93
C LEU A 154 -14.70 10.33 3.72
N VAL A 155 -14.46 10.83 4.93
CA VAL A 155 -13.42 10.30 5.83
C VAL A 155 -13.77 8.86 6.25
N SER A 156 -15.01 8.59 6.65
CA SER A 156 -15.50 7.24 6.95
C SER A 156 -15.36 6.31 5.74
N SER A 157 -15.65 6.79 4.53
CA SER A 157 -15.49 5.98 3.31
C SER A 157 -14.03 5.61 3.07
N GLN A 158 -13.09 6.53 3.28
CA GLN A 158 -11.67 6.23 3.10
C GLN A 158 -11.16 5.26 4.16
N HIS A 159 -11.53 5.48 5.42
CA HIS A 159 -11.15 4.56 6.49
C HIS A 159 -11.67 3.16 6.23
N LEU A 160 -12.86 3.00 5.66
CA LEU A 160 -13.38 1.69 5.28
C LEU A 160 -12.50 1.01 4.22
N VAL A 161 -12.07 1.75 3.19
CA VAL A 161 -11.18 1.18 2.17
C VAL A 161 -9.84 0.75 2.77
N TYR A 162 -9.21 1.59 3.60
CA TYR A 162 -7.97 1.22 4.29
C TYR A 162 -8.15 0.06 5.28
N HIS A 163 -9.31 -0.04 5.92
CA HIS A 163 -9.65 -1.16 6.80
C HIS A 163 -9.66 -2.48 6.03
N GLU A 164 -10.33 -2.51 4.87
CA GLU A 164 -10.38 -3.71 4.00
C GLU A 164 -8.99 -4.08 3.45
N VAL A 165 -8.15 -3.09 3.08
CA VAL A 165 -6.76 -3.32 2.67
C VAL A 165 -5.97 -3.99 3.80
N ASN A 166 -6.02 -3.42 5.01
CA ASN A 166 -5.25 -3.92 6.15
C ASN A 166 -5.75 -5.29 6.60
N LYS A 167 -7.06 -5.54 6.50
CA LYS A 167 -7.67 -6.83 6.80
C LYS A 167 -7.13 -7.91 5.87
N ARG A 168 -7.16 -7.68 4.55
CA ARG A 168 -6.60 -8.62 3.56
C ARG A 168 -5.11 -8.86 3.74
N ARG A 169 -4.36 -7.81 4.08
CA ARG A 169 -2.93 -7.93 4.42
C ARG A 169 -2.72 -8.85 5.62
N ALA A 170 -3.49 -8.68 6.69
CA ALA A 170 -3.41 -9.51 7.89
C ALA A 170 -3.76 -10.98 7.56
N GLU A 171 -4.84 -11.20 6.81
CA GLU A 171 -5.24 -12.54 6.35
C GLU A 171 -4.15 -13.21 5.49
N TRP A 172 -3.47 -12.45 4.62
CA TRP A 172 -2.37 -12.97 3.80
C TRP A 172 -1.14 -13.38 4.62
N HIS A 173 -0.88 -12.69 5.74
CA HIS A 173 0.16 -13.06 6.69
C HIS A 173 -0.28 -14.18 7.67
N GLY A 174 -1.49 -14.70 7.53
CA GLY A 174 -2.03 -15.78 8.36
C GLY A 174 -2.59 -15.32 9.71
N SER A 175 -2.68 -14.00 9.95
CA SER A 175 -3.30 -13.44 11.15
C SER A 175 -4.81 -13.69 11.13
N LYS A 176 -5.38 -14.06 12.27
CA LYS A 176 -6.80 -14.32 12.45
C LYS A 176 -7.48 -13.15 13.17
N PRO A 177 -8.82 -13.02 13.03
CA PRO A 177 -9.57 -12.05 13.81
C PRO A 177 -9.36 -12.28 15.32
N GLY A 178 -8.85 -11.27 16.03
CA GLY A 178 -8.50 -11.35 17.45
C GLY A 178 -7.01 -11.25 17.73
N ASP A 179 -6.15 -11.46 16.73
CA ASP A 179 -4.72 -11.17 16.82
C ASP A 179 -4.50 -9.66 16.84
N GLU A 180 -3.48 -9.18 17.57
CA GLU A 180 -3.16 -7.74 17.69
C GLU A 180 -2.96 -7.05 16.33
N ASP A 181 -2.41 -7.78 15.36
CA ASP A 181 -2.12 -7.27 14.02
C ASP A 181 -3.35 -7.27 13.07
N HIS A 182 -4.45 -7.92 13.45
CA HIS A 182 -5.64 -8.01 12.61
C HIS A 182 -6.62 -6.87 12.95
N PRO A 183 -7.02 -6.02 11.98
CA PRO A 183 -7.87 -4.85 12.26
C PRO A 183 -9.32 -5.18 12.67
N GLY A 184 -9.66 -6.46 12.86
CA GLY A 184 -11.01 -6.94 13.13
C GLY A 184 -11.98 -6.91 11.93
N GLY A 185 -13.23 -7.29 12.21
CA GLY A 185 -14.32 -7.30 11.24
C GLY A 185 -15.07 -5.97 11.13
N TRP A 186 -16.28 -6.02 10.56
CA TRP A 186 -17.16 -4.85 10.42
C TRP A 186 -17.45 -4.16 11.75
N ASP A 187 -17.74 -4.92 12.81
CA ASP A 187 -18.10 -4.32 14.10
C ASP A 187 -16.92 -3.56 14.74
N ALA A 188 -15.67 -4.01 14.51
CA ALA A 188 -14.47 -3.29 14.96
C ALA A 188 -14.28 -1.97 14.19
N PHE A 189 -14.48 -1.99 12.87
CA PHE A 189 -14.49 -0.78 12.05
C PHE A 189 -15.59 0.20 12.50
N ALA A 190 -16.82 -0.30 12.63
CA ALA A 190 -17.97 0.50 13.00
C ALA A 190 -17.81 1.11 14.40
N GLY A 191 -17.32 0.33 15.37
CA GLY A 191 -16.96 0.81 16.71
C GLY A 191 -16.00 2.00 16.64
N LYS A 192 -14.89 1.83 15.92
CA LYS A 192 -13.89 2.90 15.75
C LYS A 192 -14.45 4.16 15.07
N MET A 193 -15.33 4.02 14.07
CA MET A 193 -15.94 5.18 13.42
C MET A 193 -16.96 5.90 14.32
N MET A 194 -17.67 5.17 15.19
CA MET A 194 -18.53 5.78 16.20
C MET A 194 -17.71 6.52 17.27
N ASP A 195 -16.59 5.95 17.73
CA ASP A 195 -15.69 6.60 18.71
C ASP A 195 -15.07 7.90 18.16
N LEU A 196 -14.84 7.95 16.85
CA LEU A 196 -14.34 9.14 16.15
C LEU A 196 -15.46 10.14 15.76
N TYR A 197 -16.72 9.86 16.12
CA TYR A 197 -17.89 10.66 15.76
C TYR A 197 -18.06 10.88 14.25
N THR A 198 -17.56 9.95 13.42
CA THR A 198 -17.66 10.04 11.96
C THR A 198 -18.87 9.28 11.40
N MET A 199 -19.51 8.45 12.22
CA MET A 199 -20.69 7.65 11.88
C MET A 199 -21.68 7.63 13.05
N THR A 200 -22.97 7.79 12.76
CA THR A 200 -24.03 7.68 13.79
C THR A 200 -24.50 6.22 13.97
N PRO A 201 -25.17 5.89 15.09
CA PRO A 201 -25.72 4.55 15.29
C PRO A 201 -26.73 4.13 14.21
N GLU A 202 -27.53 5.07 13.72
CA GLU A 202 -28.52 4.83 12.66
C GLU A 202 -27.82 4.50 11.33
N GLU A 203 -26.79 5.28 10.98
CA GLU A 203 -25.97 5.08 9.79
C GLU A 203 -25.26 3.71 9.80
N ARG A 204 -24.74 3.32 10.97
CA ARG A 204 -24.15 2.00 11.18
C ARG A 204 -25.15 0.90 10.84
N ASP A 205 -26.38 1.03 11.34
CA ASP A 205 -27.41 0.00 11.16
C ASP A 205 -27.90 -0.08 9.71
N VAL A 206 -27.90 1.03 8.96
CA VAL A 206 -28.15 1.04 7.52
C VAL A 206 -26.98 0.37 6.77
N LEU A 207 -25.73 0.74 7.07
CA LEU A 207 -24.55 0.15 6.42
C LEU A 207 -24.38 -1.34 6.71
N LYS A 208 -24.78 -1.79 7.91
CA LYS A 208 -24.76 -3.22 8.28
C LYS A 208 -25.73 -4.03 7.41
N ARG A 209 -26.91 -3.46 7.09
CA ARG A 209 -27.94 -4.09 6.25
C ARG A 209 -27.63 -4.01 4.75
N TRP A 210 -26.83 -3.03 4.33
CA TRP A 210 -26.45 -2.87 2.94
C TRP A 210 -25.59 -4.05 2.44
N ARG A 211 -26.08 -4.73 1.39
CA ARG A 211 -25.39 -5.85 0.74
C ARG A 211 -24.43 -5.42 -0.37
N GLY A 212 -24.54 -4.18 -0.83
CA GLY A 212 -23.69 -3.63 -1.87
C GLY A 212 -22.39 -3.05 -1.32
N ASN A 213 -21.74 -2.23 -2.13
CA ASN A 213 -20.49 -1.62 -1.73
C ASN A 213 -20.70 -0.49 -0.72
N ARG A 214 -20.32 -0.75 0.54
CA ARG A 214 -20.50 0.19 1.66
C ARG A 214 -19.70 1.49 1.50
N HIS A 215 -18.53 1.44 0.87
CA HIS A 215 -17.75 2.66 0.62
C HIS A 215 -18.46 3.59 -0.37
N MET A 216 -19.08 3.03 -1.41
CA MET A 216 -19.84 3.83 -2.37
C MET A 216 -21.09 4.45 -1.75
N LEU A 217 -21.74 3.73 -0.83
CA LEU A 217 -22.89 4.26 -0.11
C LEU A 217 -22.52 5.48 0.75
N LEU A 218 -21.37 5.43 1.42
CA LEU A 218 -20.83 6.58 2.18
C LEU A 218 -20.51 7.77 1.25
N TYR A 219 -19.95 7.53 0.05
CA TYR A 219 -19.77 8.60 -0.94
C TYR A 219 -21.09 9.21 -1.40
N SER A 220 -22.13 8.41 -1.62
CA SER A 220 -23.45 8.96 -1.98
C SER A 220 -24.04 9.81 -0.87
N TRP A 221 -23.88 9.43 0.40
CA TRP A 221 -24.33 10.26 1.53
C TRP A 221 -23.55 11.57 1.63
N ALA A 222 -22.25 11.57 1.33
CA ALA A 222 -21.48 12.80 1.26
C ALA A 222 -21.99 13.75 0.15
N LEU A 223 -22.33 13.19 -1.01
CA LEU A 223 -22.90 13.95 -2.13
C LEU A 223 -24.31 14.46 -1.83
N GLU A 224 -25.14 13.65 -1.17
CA GLU A 224 -26.48 14.00 -0.75
C GLU A 224 -26.44 15.13 0.29
N ALA A 225 -25.64 14.99 1.34
CA ALA A 225 -25.40 16.06 2.32
C ALA A 225 -24.90 17.35 1.66
N PHE A 226 -24.02 17.24 0.66
CA PHE A 226 -23.56 18.41 -0.10
C PHE A 226 -24.70 19.08 -0.88
N ARG A 227 -25.56 18.29 -1.54
CA ARG A 227 -26.70 18.80 -2.33
C ARG A 227 -27.78 19.42 -1.45
N GLU A 228 -28.09 18.79 -0.32
CA GLU A 228 -29.05 19.31 0.66
C GLU A 228 -28.60 20.67 1.20
N GLU A 229 -27.33 20.80 1.60
CA GLU A 229 -26.78 22.06 2.10
C GLU A 229 -26.72 23.15 1.03
N LEU A 230 -26.51 22.77 -0.25
CA LEU A 230 -26.55 23.70 -1.37
C LEU A 230 -27.97 24.18 -1.71
N GLY A 231 -28.99 23.32 -1.51
CA GLY A 231 -30.39 23.62 -1.79
C GLY A 231 -31.13 24.31 -0.64
N ALA A 232 -30.78 24.00 0.61
CA ALA A 232 -31.41 24.55 1.82
C ALA A 232 -30.96 25.97 2.13
N HIS A 233 -29.79 26.38 1.64
CA HIS A 233 -29.20 27.68 1.93
C HIS A 233 -28.73 28.35 0.63
N PRO A 234 -29.31 29.50 0.20
CA PRO A 234 -28.69 30.31 -0.84
C PRO A 234 -27.27 30.65 -0.38
N LEU A 235 -26.28 30.24 -1.18
CA LEU A 235 -24.85 30.30 -0.91
C LEU A 235 -24.45 31.60 -0.17
N PRO A 236 -24.09 31.54 1.12
CA PRO A 236 -23.68 32.73 1.84
C PRO A 236 -22.16 32.77 2.01
N THR A 237 -21.49 33.55 1.16
CA THR A 237 -20.24 34.31 1.37
C THR A 237 -19.34 33.81 2.52
N GLY A 238 -18.53 32.78 2.30
CA GLY A 238 -17.75 32.06 3.33
C GLY A 238 -17.14 32.84 4.52
N GLU A 239 -16.81 32.10 5.58
CA GLU A 239 -16.41 32.53 6.94
C GLU A 239 -15.30 33.61 7.05
N LYS A 240 -14.54 33.86 5.97
CA LYS A 240 -13.50 34.91 5.85
C LYS A 240 -13.45 35.61 4.48
N ALA A 241 -14.46 35.44 3.63
CA ALA A 241 -14.48 36.12 2.34
C ALA A 241 -14.87 37.58 2.54
N VAL A 242 -13.89 38.47 2.40
CA VAL A 242 -14.10 39.83 1.89
C VAL A 242 -15.12 39.73 0.76
N SER A 243 -16.14 40.58 0.78
CA SER A 243 -17.38 40.59 -0.02
C SER A 243 -17.19 40.73 -1.55
N VAL A 244 -16.21 40.06 -2.13
CA VAL A 244 -15.73 40.25 -3.52
C VAL A 244 -16.14 39.10 -4.45
N ARG A 245 -16.70 38.00 -3.94
CA ARG A 245 -17.07 36.86 -4.79
C ARG A 245 -18.42 37.08 -5.43
N GLY A 246 -18.44 37.18 -6.76
CA GLY A 246 -19.66 37.23 -7.54
C GLY A 246 -20.34 35.86 -7.63
N PRO A 247 -21.63 35.80 -8.01
CA PRO A 247 -22.38 34.54 -8.18
C PRO A 247 -21.69 33.53 -9.12
N SER A 248 -20.92 34.02 -10.09
CA SER A 248 -20.13 33.21 -11.02
C SER A 248 -19.02 32.42 -10.34
N ASP A 249 -18.35 32.98 -9.33
CA ASP A 249 -17.24 32.32 -8.63
C ASP A 249 -17.76 31.19 -7.73
N GLU A 250 -18.95 31.35 -7.17
CA GLU A 250 -19.58 30.35 -6.31
C GLU A 250 -20.08 29.15 -7.11
N ALA A 251 -20.73 29.40 -8.26
CA ALA A 251 -21.09 28.35 -9.21
C ALA A 251 -19.84 27.58 -9.70
N HIS A 252 -18.74 28.30 -9.95
CA HIS A 252 -17.48 27.69 -10.32
C HIS A 252 -16.90 26.79 -9.20
N MET A 253 -16.89 27.25 -7.96
CA MET A 253 -16.42 26.46 -6.81
C MET A 253 -17.30 25.22 -6.55
N ALA A 254 -18.63 25.34 -6.67
CA ALA A 254 -19.54 24.21 -6.54
C ALA A 254 -19.30 23.16 -7.64
N THR A 255 -19.03 23.61 -8.87
CA THR A 255 -18.66 22.74 -10.00
C THR A 255 -17.32 22.06 -9.73
N GLN A 256 -16.30 22.81 -9.28
CA GLN A 256 -15.00 22.25 -8.91
C GLN A 256 -15.12 21.20 -7.80
N LEU A 257 -15.90 21.48 -6.76
CA LEU A 257 -16.12 20.55 -5.66
C LEU A 257 -16.81 19.27 -6.14
N THR A 258 -17.82 19.38 -6.99
CA THR A 258 -18.50 18.22 -7.60
C THR A 258 -17.51 17.38 -8.41
N THR A 259 -16.67 18.01 -9.24
CA THR A 259 -15.63 17.31 -10.01
C THR A 259 -14.62 16.62 -9.09
N GLN A 260 -14.19 17.27 -8.00
CA GLN A 260 -13.27 16.67 -7.04
C GLN A 260 -13.91 15.45 -6.32
N LEU A 261 -15.19 15.53 -5.96
CA LEU A 261 -15.92 14.42 -5.34
C LEU A 261 -16.05 13.23 -6.30
N LEU A 262 -16.35 13.48 -7.58
CA LEU A 262 -16.41 12.43 -8.60
C LEU A 262 -15.06 11.78 -8.86
N ASN A 263 -13.99 12.58 -9.01
CA ASN A 263 -12.63 12.06 -9.15
C ASN A 263 -12.22 11.21 -7.94
N LEU A 264 -12.58 11.66 -6.74
CA LEU A 264 -12.27 10.95 -5.51
C LEU A 264 -13.02 9.60 -5.42
N ARG A 265 -14.30 9.58 -5.83
CA ARG A 265 -15.09 8.35 -5.95
C ARG A 265 -14.45 7.37 -6.93
N ASP A 266 -14.07 7.83 -8.11
CA ASP A 266 -13.52 6.98 -9.16
C ASP A 266 -12.16 6.40 -8.75
N ASN A 267 -11.31 7.21 -8.11
CA ASN A 267 -10.04 6.72 -7.54
C ASN A 267 -10.26 5.69 -6.41
N SER A 268 -11.26 5.91 -5.55
CA SER A 268 -11.61 4.96 -4.49
C SER A 268 -12.16 3.65 -5.07
N SER A 269 -12.93 3.74 -6.16
CA SER A 269 -13.43 2.58 -6.91
C SER A 269 -12.28 1.75 -7.47
N ARG A 270 -11.30 2.39 -8.12
CA ARG A 270 -10.11 1.71 -8.65
C ARG A 270 -9.34 1.02 -7.53
N LEU A 271 -9.13 1.71 -6.41
CA LEU A 271 -8.45 1.13 -5.25
C LEU A 271 -9.20 -0.10 -4.72
N HIS A 272 -10.54 -0.05 -4.69
CA HIS A 272 -11.35 -1.19 -4.27
C HIS A 272 -11.32 -2.34 -5.28
N GLN A 273 -11.35 -2.05 -6.59
CA GLN A 273 -11.23 -3.07 -7.64
C GLN A 273 -9.87 -3.79 -7.60
N MET A 274 -8.80 -3.07 -7.26
CA MET A 274 -7.48 -3.67 -7.04
C MET A 274 -7.43 -4.61 -5.84
N LEU A 275 -8.39 -4.50 -4.92
CA LEU A 275 -8.49 -5.42 -3.81
C LEU A 275 -9.23 -6.69 -4.19
N LEU A 276 -10.27 -6.64 -5.02
CA LEU A 276 -11.08 -7.81 -5.41
C LEU A 276 -10.25 -8.84 -6.18
#